data_AF-A0A919W1C8-F1
#
_entry.id   AF-A0A919W1C8-F1
#
_cell.length_a   1.000
_cell.length_b   1.000
_cell.length_c   1.000
_cell.angle_alpha   90.00
_cell.angle_beta   90.00
_cell.angle_gamma   90.00
#
_symmetry.space_group_name_H-M   'P 1'
#
loop_
_entity.id
_entity.type
_entity.pdbx_description
1 polymer ?
#
loop_
_entity_poly.entity_id
_entity_poly.type
_entity_poly.pdbx_seq_one_letter_code
_entity_poly.pdbx_strand_id
1 'polypeptide(L)'
;MAGWVALVAALVGAMAGTLSTYLTLRPKLTLELEYAYDRTLRDQRIDAYQRLFYVTRHFPRFYLEDERPTGADLQKYRHELQDWYFNQDAGGMFLTAAAKRAFLELQNHIAGLVFTDGRPRDDASEQISPETGDELLALGRRLRHQLVADIGSANTARIPGTRPGAPLDPPGTILRSR
;
A
#
# COMPACT_ATOMS: atom_id res chain seq x y z
N MET A 1 61.81 33.86 9.68
CA MET A 1 61.34 33.17 8.46
C MET A 1 60.56 31.89 8.77
N ALA A 2 60.87 31.11 9.81
CA ALA A 2 60.14 29.85 10.09
C ALA A 2 58.69 30.02 10.63
N GLY A 3 58.39 31.09 11.38
CA GLY A 3 57.09 31.25 12.03
C GLY A 3 55.89 31.49 11.09
N TRP A 4 56.09 32.19 9.97
CA TRP A 4 54.99 32.47 9.03
C TRP A 4 54.60 31.23 8.21
N VAL A 5 55.56 30.35 7.92
CA VAL A 5 55.31 29.08 7.20
C VAL A 5 54.43 28.16 8.03
N ALA A 6 54.69 28.05 9.35
CA ALA A 6 53.87 27.27 10.26
C ALA A 6 52.44 27.82 10.36
N LEU A 7 52.28 29.14 10.35
CA LEU A 7 50.97 29.79 10.42
C LEU A 7 50.15 29.58 9.14
N VAL A 8 50.77 29.67 7.96
CA VAL A 8 50.12 29.37 6.67
C VAL A 8 49.73 27.89 6.61
N ALA A 9 50.61 26.97 7.02
CA ALA A 9 50.30 25.54 7.04
C ALA A 9 49.12 25.22 7.98
N ALA A 10 49.07 25.83 9.16
CA ALA A 10 47.96 25.67 10.10
C ALA A 10 46.63 26.18 9.51
N LEU A 11 46.65 27.35 8.85
CA LEU A 11 45.46 27.91 8.21
C LEU A 11 44.95 27.04 7.06
N VAL A 12 45.85 26.56 6.20
CA VAL A 12 45.50 25.64 5.10
C VAL A 12 44.97 24.32 5.64
N GLY A 13 45.59 23.76 6.69
CA GLY A 13 45.11 22.55 7.35
C GLY A 13 43.71 22.72 7.95
N ALA A 14 43.46 23.84 8.64
CA ALA A 14 42.14 24.16 9.18
C ALA A 14 41.08 24.30 8.08
N MET A 15 41.42 24.99 6.98
CA MET A 15 40.50 25.20 5.85
C MET A 15 40.24 23.91 5.06
N ALA A 16 41.25 23.07 4.88
CA ALA A 16 41.08 21.75 4.28
C ALA A 16 40.23 20.83 5.18
N GLY A 17 40.43 20.89 6.51
CA GLY A 17 39.64 20.13 7.49
C GLY A 17 38.16 20.53 7.50
N THR A 18 37.86 21.83 7.50
CA THR A 18 36.47 22.32 7.44
C THR A 18 35.81 21.97 6.11
N LEU A 19 36.52 22.10 4.99
CA LEU A 19 36.02 21.73 3.67
C LEU A 19 35.75 20.23 3.56
N SER A 20 36.67 19.39 4.05
CA SER A 20 36.49 17.93 4.09
C SER A 20 35.31 17.51 4.95
N THR A 21 35.13 18.15 6.11
CA THR A 21 33.99 17.94 7.01
C THR A 21 32.68 18.27 6.30
N TYR A 22 32.60 19.44 5.67
CA TYR A 22 31.40 19.87 4.93
C TYR A 22 31.03 18.91 3.80
N LEU A 23 32.01 18.48 3.00
CA LEU A 23 31.81 17.54 1.90
C LEU A 23 31.35 16.15 2.39
N THR A 24 31.74 15.74 3.60
CA THR A 24 31.38 14.44 4.17
C THR A 24 30.03 14.48 4.89
N LEU A 25 29.70 15.58 5.58
CA LEU A 25 28.44 15.70 6.34
C LEU A 25 27.22 15.90 5.44
N ARG A 26 27.36 16.70 4.37
CA ARG A 26 26.23 17.03 3.50
C ARG A 26 25.50 15.80 2.93
N PRO A 27 26.16 14.82 2.29
CA PRO A 27 25.45 13.66 1.74
C PRO A 27 24.83 12.78 2.83
N LYS A 28 25.46 12.68 4.02
CA LYS A 28 24.89 11.94 5.16
C LYS A 28 23.59 12.56 5.64
N LEU A 29 23.56 13.89 5.80
CA LEU A 29 22.36 14.60 6.22
C LEU A 29 21.23 14.46 5.21
N THR A 30 21.53 14.55 3.90
CA THR A 30 20.52 14.34 2.85
C THR A 30 19.94 12.93 2.90
N LEU A 31 20.79 11.91 3.03
CA LEU A 31 20.35 10.51 3.10
C LEU A 31 19.53 10.24 4.38
N GLU A 32 19.94 10.81 5.52
CA GLU A 32 19.19 10.72 6.78
C GLU A 32 17.83 11.39 6.68
N LEU A 33 17.74 12.57 6.03
CA LEU A 33 16.47 13.26 5.77
C LEU A 33 15.54 12.45 4.86
N GLU A 34 16.07 11.91 3.77
CA GLU A 34 15.33 11.02 2.86
C GLU A 34 14.83 9.78 3.60
N TYR A 35 15.70 9.13 4.38
CA TYR A 35 15.33 7.96 5.17
C TYR A 35 14.26 8.27 6.23
N ALA A 36 14.39 9.40 6.94
CA ALA A 36 13.42 9.83 7.93
C ALA A 36 12.06 10.15 7.29
N TYR A 37 12.07 10.79 6.12
CA TYR A 37 10.87 11.10 5.34
C TYR A 37 10.18 9.81 4.88
N ASP A 38 10.92 8.88 4.27
CA ASP A 38 10.39 7.61 3.79
C ASP A 38 9.84 6.75 4.93
N ARG A 39 10.52 6.74 6.07
CA ARG A 39 10.05 6.07 7.29
C ARG A 39 8.73 6.68 7.77
N THR A 40 8.66 8.00 7.86
CA THR A 40 7.44 8.70 8.32
C THR A 40 6.26 8.41 7.40
N LEU A 41 6.47 8.47 6.08
CA LEU A 41 5.44 8.12 5.10
C LEU A 41 5.02 6.65 5.19
N ARG A 42 5.96 5.74 5.42
CA ARG A 42 5.67 4.32 5.58
C ARG A 42 4.82 4.06 6.82
N ASP A 43 5.18 4.67 7.94
CA ASP A 43 4.46 4.50 9.21
C ASP A 43 3.01 5.03 9.06
N GLN A 44 2.83 6.20 8.44
CA GLN A 44 1.49 6.75 8.14
C GLN A 44 0.69 5.85 7.19
N ARG A 45 1.33 5.26 6.17
CA ARG A 45 0.69 4.30 5.27
C ARG A 45 0.25 3.04 6.00
N ILE A 46 1.06 2.50 6.90
CA ILE A 46 0.71 1.30 7.67
C ILE A 46 -0.60 1.53 8.41
N ASP A 47 -0.73 2.64 9.13
CA ASP A 47 -1.94 2.94 9.91
C ASP A 47 -3.18 3.15 9.01
N ALA A 48 -3.02 3.86 7.90
CA ALA A 48 -4.10 4.04 6.92
C ALA A 48 -4.52 2.70 6.29
N TYR A 49 -3.55 1.86 5.93
CA TYR A 49 -3.77 0.61 5.20
C TYR A 49 -4.31 -0.48 6.10
N GLN A 50 -3.94 -0.53 7.38
CA GLN A 50 -4.55 -1.44 8.36
C GLN A 50 -6.06 -1.18 8.48
N ARG A 51 -6.46 0.10 8.53
CA ARG A 51 -7.88 0.48 8.55
C ARG A 51 -8.59 0.07 7.26
N LEU A 52 -7.99 0.33 6.09
CA LEU A 52 -8.57 -0.12 4.82
C LEU A 52 -8.69 -1.64 4.75
N PHE A 53 -7.66 -2.36 5.19
CA PHE A 53 -7.64 -3.81 5.21
C PHE A 53 -8.80 -4.36 6.05
N TYR A 54 -9.07 -3.73 7.20
CA TYR A 54 -10.22 -4.07 8.04
C TYR A 54 -11.55 -3.80 7.31
N VAL A 55 -11.72 -2.66 6.63
CA VAL A 55 -12.93 -2.38 5.84
C VAL A 55 -13.12 -3.40 4.71
N THR A 56 -12.03 -3.88 4.10
CA THR A 56 -12.11 -4.91 3.04
C THR A 56 -12.47 -6.32 3.55
N ARG A 57 -12.71 -6.52 4.85
CA ARG A 57 -13.16 -7.81 5.42
C ARG A 57 -14.46 -8.32 4.79
N HIS A 58 -15.28 -7.41 4.26
CA HIS A 58 -16.53 -7.72 3.56
C HIS A 58 -16.31 -8.49 2.25
N PHE A 59 -15.06 -8.58 1.78
CA PHE A 59 -14.66 -9.37 0.62
C PHE A 59 -13.74 -10.52 1.09
N PRO A 60 -14.31 -11.63 1.61
CA PRO A 60 -13.55 -12.76 2.12
C PRO A 60 -12.70 -13.45 1.02
N ARG A 61 -12.05 -14.56 1.35
CA ARG A 61 -11.29 -15.31 0.32
C ARG A 61 -12.24 -16.00 -0.67
N PHE A 62 -13.37 -16.50 -0.16
CA PHE A 62 -14.44 -17.21 -0.86
C PHE A 62 -15.75 -16.87 -0.15
N TYR A 63 -16.85 -16.80 -0.90
CA TYR A 63 -18.19 -16.76 -0.31
C TYR A 63 -18.71 -18.19 -0.10
N LEU A 64 -19.40 -18.41 1.01
CA LEU A 64 -20.31 -19.55 1.14
C LEU A 64 -21.60 -19.23 0.36
N GLU A 65 -22.32 -20.25 -0.13
CA GLU A 65 -23.50 -20.05 -0.99
C GLU A 65 -24.56 -19.14 -0.33
N ASP A 66 -24.79 -19.32 0.97
CA ASP A 66 -25.77 -18.55 1.75
C ASP A 66 -25.25 -17.19 2.25
N GLU A 67 -23.95 -16.90 2.11
CA GLU A 67 -23.30 -15.70 2.65
C GLU A 67 -23.00 -14.63 1.58
N ARG A 68 -23.51 -14.79 0.35
CA ARG A 68 -23.29 -13.79 -0.69
C ARG A 68 -24.01 -12.49 -0.34
N PRO A 69 -23.33 -11.34 -0.52
CA PRO A 69 -23.92 -10.05 -0.20
C PRO A 69 -25.08 -9.72 -1.14
N THR A 70 -26.06 -9.01 -0.59
CA THR A 70 -27.15 -8.40 -1.36
C THR A 70 -26.71 -7.07 -1.94
N GLY A 71 -27.49 -6.50 -2.87
CA GLY A 71 -27.25 -5.14 -3.37
C GLY A 71 -27.24 -4.08 -2.26
N ALA A 72 -28.07 -4.24 -1.23
CA ALA A 72 -28.09 -3.37 -0.05
C ALA A 72 -26.78 -3.47 0.77
N ASP A 73 -26.23 -4.68 0.93
CA ASP A 73 -24.94 -4.88 1.58
C ASP A 73 -23.82 -4.21 0.78
N LEU A 74 -23.83 -4.35 -0.54
CA LEU A 74 -22.86 -3.70 -1.42
C LEU A 74 -22.92 -2.18 -1.33
N GLN A 75 -24.12 -1.60 -1.24
CA GLN A 75 -24.29 -0.16 -1.02
C GLN A 75 -23.66 0.29 0.29
N LYS A 76 -23.85 -0.48 1.37
CA LYS A 76 -23.23 -0.24 2.67
C LYS A 76 -21.71 -0.33 2.58
N TYR A 77 -21.17 -1.38 1.96
CA TYR A 77 -19.72 -1.56 1.81
C TYR A 77 -19.08 -0.42 1.00
N ARG A 78 -19.75 0.03 -0.06
CA ARG A 78 -19.32 1.19 -0.85
C ARG A 78 -19.23 2.45 0.02
N HIS A 79 -20.23 2.65 0.89
CA HIS A 79 -20.26 3.80 1.79
C HIS A 79 -19.12 3.73 2.82
N GLU A 80 -18.87 2.57 3.42
CA GLU A 80 -17.76 2.38 4.36
C GLU A 80 -16.39 2.60 3.70
N LEU A 81 -16.20 2.13 2.47
CA LEU A 81 -14.99 2.40 1.68
C LEU A 81 -14.83 3.89 1.34
N GLN A 82 -15.93 4.55 0.99
CA GLN A 82 -15.93 5.98 0.67
C GLN A 82 -15.65 6.82 1.92
N ASP A 83 -16.28 6.48 3.04
CA ASP A 83 -16.03 7.11 4.33
C ASP A 83 -14.56 6.96 4.70
N TRP A 84 -14.00 5.76 4.67
CA TRP A 84 -12.56 5.56 4.92
C TRP A 84 -11.66 6.43 4.02
N TYR A 85 -12.04 6.62 2.74
CA TYR A 85 -11.24 7.41 1.80
C TYR A 85 -11.27 8.91 2.13
N PHE A 86 -12.42 9.44 2.55
CA PHE A 86 -12.68 10.88 2.74
C PHE A 86 -12.85 11.31 4.21
N ASN A 87 -12.70 10.40 5.18
CA ASN A 87 -12.86 10.73 6.58
C ASN A 87 -11.81 11.76 7.06
N GLN A 88 -11.91 12.15 8.33
CA GLN A 88 -11.00 13.13 8.94
C GLN A 88 -9.52 12.70 8.92
N ASP A 89 -9.24 11.40 8.91
CA ASP A 89 -7.87 10.87 8.78
C ASP A 89 -7.35 10.92 7.34
N ALA A 90 -8.22 11.22 6.37
CA ALA A 90 -7.93 11.28 4.95
C ALA A 90 -7.15 10.04 4.45
N GLY A 91 -7.60 8.83 4.80
CA GLY A 91 -6.91 7.57 4.48
C GLY A 91 -6.53 7.43 3.00
N GLY A 92 -7.37 7.96 2.10
CA GLY A 92 -7.14 7.99 0.66
C GLY A 92 -5.91 8.78 0.22
N MET A 93 -5.41 9.72 1.03
CA MET A 93 -4.21 10.53 0.73
C MET A 93 -2.92 9.70 0.75
N PHE A 94 -2.90 8.62 1.54
CA PHE A 94 -1.71 7.78 1.72
C PHE A 94 -1.57 6.68 0.66
N LEU A 95 -2.60 6.47 -0.17
CA LEU A 95 -2.59 5.47 -1.23
C LEU A 95 -1.52 5.81 -2.28
N THR A 96 -0.71 4.82 -2.64
CA THR A 96 0.11 4.91 -3.85
C THR A 96 -0.77 4.96 -5.11
N ALA A 97 -0.20 5.39 -6.24
CA ALA A 97 -0.95 5.41 -7.49
C ALA A 97 -1.52 4.03 -7.88
N ALA A 98 -0.79 2.95 -7.58
CA ALA A 98 -1.24 1.58 -7.85
C ALA A 98 -2.37 1.16 -6.91
N ALA A 99 -2.22 1.40 -5.60
CA ALA A 99 -3.28 1.09 -4.62
C ALA A 99 -4.55 1.91 -4.87
N LYS A 100 -4.40 3.20 -5.21
CA LYS A 100 -5.51 4.07 -5.58
C LYS A 100 -6.26 3.55 -6.80
N ARG A 101 -5.56 3.05 -7.82
CA ARG A 101 -6.20 2.45 -8.99
C ARG A 101 -7.02 1.21 -8.60
N ALA A 102 -6.43 0.29 -7.84
CA ALA A 102 -7.13 -0.91 -7.37
C ALA A 102 -8.35 -0.57 -6.49
N PHE A 103 -8.24 0.45 -5.65
CA PHE A 103 -9.35 0.95 -4.83
C PHE A 103 -10.49 1.51 -5.69
N LEU A 104 -10.17 2.36 -6.67
CA LEU A 104 -11.17 2.94 -7.56
C LEU A 104 -11.81 1.91 -8.47
N GLU A 105 -11.04 0.92 -8.96
CA GLU A 105 -11.59 -0.23 -9.70
C GLU A 105 -12.65 -0.98 -8.87
N LEU A 106 -12.35 -1.28 -7.61
CA LEU A 106 -13.30 -1.91 -6.69
C LEU A 106 -14.54 -1.04 -6.45
N GLN A 107 -14.37 0.24 -6.13
CA GLN A 107 -15.48 1.17 -5.89
C GLN A 107 -16.38 1.35 -7.12
N ASN A 108 -15.78 1.45 -8.31
CA ASN A 108 -16.52 1.58 -9.56
C ASN A 108 -17.28 0.30 -9.90
N HIS A 109 -16.68 -0.87 -9.65
CA HIS A 109 -17.35 -2.14 -9.85
C HIS A 109 -18.56 -2.26 -8.92
N ILE A 110 -18.41 -1.97 -7.62
CA ILE A 110 -19.54 -1.96 -6.67
C ILE A 110 -20.61 -0.95 -7.12
N ALA A 111 -20.22 0.24 -7.58
CA ALA A 111 -21.16 1.23 -8.08
C ALA A 111 -21.96 0.72 -9.30
N GLY A 112 -21.32 0.02 -10.23
CA GLY A 112 -22.00 -0.59 -11.39
C GLY A 112 -22.96 -1.72 -11.01
N LEU A 113 -22.75 -2.37 -9.86
CA LEU A 113 -23.66 -3.38 -9.33
C LEU A 113 -24.85 -2.79 -8.57
N VAL A 114 -24.67 -1.64 -7.92
CA VAL A 114 -25.71 -1.01 -7.09
C VAL A 114 -26.56 -0.01 -7.87
N PHE A 115 -26.01 0.62 -8.91
CA PHE A 115 -26.67 1.68 -9.66
C PHE A 115 -26.84 1.34 -11.15
N THR A 116 -28.03 1.61 -11.68
CA THR A 116 -28.33 1.61 -13.12
C THR A 116 -28.83 3.01 -13.50
N ASP A 117 -28.21 3.63 -14.51
CA ASP A 117 -28.54 4.99 -14.96
C ASP A 117 -28.58 6.04 -13.82
N GLY A 118 -27.67 5.89 -12.84
CA GLY A 118 -27.55 6.78 -11.69
C GLY A 118 -28.63 6.61 -10.61
N ARG A 119 -29.51 5.59 -10.74
CA ARG A 119 -30.51 5.24 -9.73
C ARG A 119 -30.15 3.93 -9.05
N PRO A 120 -30.42 3.75 -7.75
CA PRO A 120 -30.32 2.44 -7.10
C PRO A 120 -31.16 1.42 -7.87
N ARG A 121 -30.66 0.19 -8.00
CA ARG A 121 -31.45 -0.90 -8.59
C ARG A 121 -32.57 -1.34 -7.65
N ASP A 122 -33.68 -1.79 -8.24
CA ASP A 122 -34.84 -2.29 -7.50
C ASP A 122 -34.61 -3.68 -6.86
N ASP A 123 -33.58 -4.41 -7.33
CA ASP A 123 -33.20 -5.76 -6.86
C ASP A 123 -32.23 -5.73 -5.67
N ALA A 124 -32.22 -4.66 -4.87
CA ALA A 124 -31.28 -4.48 -3.77
C ALA A 124 -31.33 -5.59 -2.69
N SER A 125 -32.44 -6.31 -2.56
CA SER A 125 -32.58 -7.46 -1.65
C SER A 125 -32.15 -8.80 -2.25
N GLU A 126 -31.89 -8.85 -3.56
CA GLU A 126 -31.42 -10.07 -4.22
C GLU A 126 -29.91 -10.27 -3.96
N GLN A 127 -29.51 -11.52 -3.77
CA GLN A 127 -28.09 -11.86 -3.68
C GLN A 127 -27.43 -11.69 -5.04
N ILE A 128 -26.18 -11.23 -5.03
CA ILE A 128 -25.41 -11.15 -6.28
C ILE A 128 -25.15 -12.54 -6.87
N SER A 129 -25.04 -12.58 -8.21
CA SER A 129 -24.71 -13.81 -8.92
C SER A 129 -23.33 -14.35 -8.49
N PRO A 130 -23.10 -15.67 -8.57
CA PRO A 130 -21.79 -16.27 -8.26
C PRO A 130 -20.64 -15.61 -9.01
N GLU A 131 -20.82 -15.36 -10.30
CA GLU A 131 -19.81 -14.80 -11.20
C GLU A 131 -19.43 -13.38 -10.78
N THR A 132 -20.46 -12.57 -10.47
CA THR A 132 -20.31 -11.22 -9.95
C THR A 132 -19.58 -11.22 -8.60
N GLY A 133 -19.93 -12.18 -7.74
CA GLY A 133 -19.26 -12.39 -6.45
C GLY A 133 -17.77 -12.68 -6.63
N ASP A 134 -17.42 -13.57 -7.55
CA ASP A 134 -16.03 -13.95 -7.81
C ASP A 134 -15.18 -12.79 -8.36
N GLU A 135 -15.75 -11.97 -9.25
CA GLU A 135 -15.12 -10.75 -9.75
C GLU A 135 -14.84 -9.75 -8.63
N LEU A 136 -15.83 -9.53 -7.76
CA LEU A 136 -15.72 -8.65 -6.60
C LEU A 136 -14.64 -9.15 -5.63
N LEU A 137 -14.58 -10.47 -5.36
CA LEU A 137 -13.53 -11.07 -4.55
C LEU A 137 -12.15 -10.94 -5.20
N ALA A 138 -12.04 -11.07 -6.52
CA ALA A 138 -10.79 -10.87 -7.24
C ALA A 138 -10.29 -9.42 -7.09
N LEU A 139 -11.16 -8.43 -7.20
CA LEU A 139 -10.84 -7.02 -6.99
C LEU A 139 -10.43 -6.74 -5.53
N GLY A 140 -11.18 -7.26 -4.56
CA GLY A 140 -10.84 -7.13 -3.13
C GLY A 140 -9.49 -7.77 -2.79
N ARG A 141 -9.16 -8.93 -3.37
CA ARG A 141 -7.85 -9.58 -3.24
C ARG A 141 -6.74 -8.76 -3.88
N ARG A 142 -6.96 -8.20 -5.08
CA ARG A 142 -6.02 -7.33 -5.78
C ARG A 142 -5.69 -6.10 -4.94
N LEU A 143 -6.71 -5.43 -4.38
CA LEU A 143 -6.52 -4.30 -3.49
C LEU A 143 -5.66 -4.69 -2.28
N ARG A 144 -6.06 -5.73 -1.53
CA ARG A 144 -5.30 -6.20 -0.36
C ARG A 144 -3.86 -6.56 -0.69
N HIS A 145 -3.62 -7.20 -1.84
CA HIS A 145 -2.26 -7.51 -2.30
C HIS A 145 -1.44 -6.24 -2.53
N GLN A 146 -2.02 -5.23 -3.19
CA GLN A 146 -1.33 -3.97 -3.44
C GLN A 146 -1.01 -3.22 -2.14
N LEU A 147 -1.90 -3.24 -1.15
CA LEU A 147 -1.64 -2.64 0.17
C LEU A 147 -0.42 -3.28 0.86
N VAL A 148 -0.36 -4.62 0.84
CA VAL A 148 0.76 -5.40 1.39
C VAL A 148 2.06 -5.17 0.61
N ALA A 149 1.97 -4.98 -0.71
CA ALA A 149 3.11 -4.70 -1.57
C ALA A 149 3.74 -3.32 -1.27
N ASP A 150 2.91 -2.30 -1.13
CA ASP A 150 3.30 -0.92 -0.85
C ASP A 150 4.00 -0.73 0.51
N ILE A 151 3.56 -1.46 1.55
CA ILE A 151 4.21 -1.43 2.88
C ILE A 151 5.57 -2.15 2.85
N GLY A 152 5.85 -2.89 1.78
CA GLY A 152 7.07 -3.68 1.63
C GLY A 152 7.02 -5.01 2.38
N SER A 153 5.87 -5.44 2.92
CA SER A 153 5.72 -6.80 3.45
C SER A 153 5.85 -7.88 2.37
N ALA A 154 5.52 -7.56 1.11
CA ALA A 154 5.80 -8.44 -0.04
C ALA A 154 7.21 -8.25 -0.63
N ASN A 155 7.91 -7.17 -0.27
CA ASN A 155 9.31 -7.00 -0.63
C ASN A 155 10.15 -7.62 0.48
N THR A 156 10.58 -8.87 0.28
CA THR A 156 11.70 -9.45 1.05
C THR A 156 12.77 -8.38 1.17
N ALA A 157 13.21 -8.08 2.41
CA ALA A 157 14.24 -7.09 2.65
C ALA A 157 15.32 -7.25 1.58
N ARG A 158 15.59 -6.18 0.82
CA ARG A 158 16.67 -6.20 -0.18
C ARG A 158 17.99 -6.19 0.59
N ILE A 159 18.27 -7.29 1.28
CA ILE A 159 19.61 -7.65 1.69
C ILE A 159 20.31 -8.00 0.37
N PRO A 160 21.38 -7.30 0.00
CA PRO A 160 22.19 -7.70 -1.15
C PRO A 160 22.55 -9.18 -0.98
N GLY A 161 22.02 -10.06 -1.85
CA GLY A 161 22.37 -11.48 -1.89
C GLY A 161 21.30 -12.52 -1.53
N THR A 162 20.11 -12.15 -1.07
CA THR A 162 19.04 -13.14 -0.79
C THR A 162 18.06 -13.28 -1.96
N ARG A 163 17.98 -14.47 -2.57
CA ARG A 163 16.92 -14.83 -3.52
C ARG A 163 15.59 -15.03 -2.79
N PRO A 164 14.46 -14.50 -3.30
CA PRO A 164 13.13 -14.81 -2.77
C PRO A 164 12.85 -16.32 -2.83
N GLY A 165 12.27 -16.88 -1.77
CA GLY A 165 11.72 -18.23 -1.76
C GLY A 165 10.42 -18.30 -2.55
N ALA A 166 10.11 -19.47 -3.11
CA ALA A 166 8.89 -19.68 -3.90
C ALA A 166 7.61 -19.46 -3.06
N PRO A 167 6.53 -18.93 -3.66
CA PRO A 167 5.22 -18.89 -3.01
C PRO A 167 4.77 -20.29 -2.57
N LEU A 168 4.13 -20.38 -1.40
CA LEU A 168 3.53 -21.63 -0.94
C LEU A 168 2.31 -21.96 -1.80
N ASP A 169 2.27 -23.18 -2.32
CA ASP A 169 1.10 -23.70 -3.03
C ASP A 169 -0.13 -23.75 -2.11
N PRO A 170 -1.35 -23.58 -2.67
CA PRO A 170 -2.56 -23.80 -1.91
C PRO A 170 -2.60 -25.24 -1.38
N PRO A 171 -3.13 -25.47 -0.16
CA PRO A 171 -3.36 -26.82 0.34
C PRO A 171 -4.39 -27.50 -0.57
N GLY A 172 -3.92 -28.42 -1.42
CA GLY A 172 -4.77 -29.16 -2.36
C GLY A 172 -4.12 -29.54 -3.69
N THR A 173 -2.97 -28.95 -4.07
CA THR A 173 -2.25 -29.32 -5.30
C THR A 173 -1.43 -30.60 -5.08
N ILE A 174 -2.10 -31.74 -4.88
CA ILE A 174 -1.46 -33.04 -5.05
C ILE A 174 -1.28 -33.19 -6.56
N LEU A 175 -0.05 -32.98 -7.02
CA LEU A 175 0.40 -33.28 -8.37
C LEU A 175 0.07 -34.76 -8.68
N ARG A 176 -1.01 -35.00 -9.42
CA ARG A 176 -1.26 -36.29 -10.06
C ARG A 176 -0.28 -36.40 -11.23
N SER A 177 0.90 -36.98 -10.97
CA SER A 177 1.76 -37.50 -12.03
C SER A 177 1.07 -38.69 -12.70
N ARG A 178 0.85 -38.58 -14.01
CA ARG A 178 0.63 -39.73 -14.89
C ARG A 178 1.97 -40.39 -15.19
#